data_AF-A0A377KBV6-F1
#
_entry.id   AF-A0A377KBV6-F1
#
_cell.length_a   1.000
_cell.length_b   1.000
_cell.length_c   1.000
_cell.angle_alpha   90.00
_cell.angle_beta   90.00
_cell.angle_gamma   90.00
#
_symmetry.space_group_name_H-M   'P 1'
#
loop_
_entity.id
_entity.type
_entity.pdbx_description
1 polymer ?
#
loop_
_entity_poly.entity_id
_entity_poly.type
_entity_poly.pdbx_seq_one_letter_code
_entity_poly.pdbx_strand_id
1 'polypeptide(L)' 'MLGLKQVHHIAIIATDYAMSKAFLLRYSWFHAAKRSLSRSARLVERGFGA' A
#
# COMPACT_ATOMS: atom_id res chain seq x y z
N MET A 1 30.55 -6.34 2.02
CA MET A 1 29.23 -6.05 1.42
C MET A 1 28.37 -5.35 2.46
N LEU A 2 28.31 -4.01 2.43
CA LEU A 2 27.43 -3.23 3.31
C LEU A 2 26.01 -3.32 2.74
N GLY A 3 25.16 -4.13 3.37
CA GLY A 3 23.75 -4.24 3.01
C GLY A 3 23.08 -2.89 3.21
N LEU A 4 22.68 -2.24 2.10
CA LEU A 4 21.91 -1.00 2.13
C LEU A 4 20.63 -1.24 2.92
N LYS A 5 20.63 -0.75 4.16
CA LYS A 5 19.49 -0.75 5.07
C LYS A 5 18.39 0.09 4.42
N GLN A 6 17.19 -0.48 4.35
CA GLN A 6 16.02 0.08 3.65
C GLN A 6 15.89 1.60 3.83
N VAL A 7 15.51 2.29 2.74
CA VAL A 7 15.24 3.73 2.74
C VAL A 7 14.16 4.02 3.78
N HIS A 8 14.56 4.63 4.89
CA HIS A 8 13.69 4.87 6.04
C HIS A 8 12.81 6.13 5.85
N HIS A 9 13.21 7.06 4.98
CA HIS A 9 12.46 8.28 4.69
C HIS A 9 12.57 8.69 3.22
N ILE A 10 11.45 9.14 2.64
CA ILE A 10 11.36 9.77 1.33
C ILE A 10 10.74 11.16 1.55
N ALA A 11 11.46 12.22 1.17
CA ALA A 11 10.95 13.59 1.22
C ALA A 11 10.33 13.95 -0.14
N ILE A 12 9.11 14.48 -0.13
CA ILE A 12 8.37 14.90 -1.34
C ILE A 12 8.15 16.40 -1.26
N ILE A 13 8.62 17.13 -2.28
CA ILE A 13 8.34 18.57 -2.43
C ILE A 13 7.03 18.69 -3.21
N ALA A 14 5.99 19.22 -2.56
CA ALA A 14 4.69 19.42 -3.17
C ALA A 14 4.32 20.91 -3.20
N THR A 15 3.86 21.40 -4.35
CA THR A 15 3.38 22.79 -4.52
C THR A 15 2.10 23.06 -3.73
N ASP A 16 1.26 22.03 -3.55
CA ASP A 16 0.08 22.07 -2.69
C ASP A 16 0.08 20.85 -1.75
N TYR A 17 0.28 21.11 -0.45
CA TYR A 17 0.39 20.07 0.58
C TYR A 17 -0.95 19.34 0.80
N ALA A 18 -2.07 20.06 0.76
CA ALA A 18 -3.39 19.50 1.07
C ALA A 18 -3.81 18.47 0.00
N MET A 19 -3.69 18.83 -1.27
CA MET A 19 -3.98 17.97 -2.42
C MET A 19 -3.03 16.78 -2.47
N SER A 20 -1.74 17.00 -2.23
CA SER A 20 -0.74 15.93 -2.25
C SER A 20 -0.95 14.92 -1.11
N LYS A 21 -1.31 15.41 0.08
CA LYS A 21 -1.66 14.55 1.22
C LYS A 21 -2.94 13.75 0.95
N ALA A 22 -3.98 14.39 0.40
CA ALA A 22 -5.24 13.73 0.06
C ALA A 22 -5.03 12.65 -1.02
N PHE A 23 -4.21 12.94 -2.04
CA PHE A 23 -3.87 11.99 -3.09
C PHE A 23 -3.13 10.77 -2.54
N LEU A 24 -2.10 10.96 -1.70
CA LEU A 24 -1.35 9.86 -1.09
C LEU A 24 -2.22 8.99 -0.18
N LEU A 25 -3.09 9.61 0.63
CA LEU A 25 -4.03 8.88 1.48
C LEU A 25 -5.00 8.03 0.64
N ARG A 26 -5.56 8.61 -0.43
CA ARG A 26 -6.48 7.90 -1.33
C ARG A 26 -5.80 6.74 -2.04
N TYR A 27 -4.58 6.94 -2.52
CA TYR A 27 -3.80 5.89 -3.18
C TYR A 27 -3.47 4.75 -2.20
N SER A 28 -3.01 5.09 -0.99
CA SER A 28 -2.74 4.12 0.08
C SER A 28 -3.99 3.31 0.44
N TRP A 29 -5.13 3.98 0.61
CA TRP A 29 -6.41 3.33 0.90
C TRP A 29 -6.85 2.37 -0.21
N PHE A 30 -6.75 2.79 -1.46
CA PHE A 30 -7.08 1.95 -2.61
C PHE A 30 -6.22 0.68 -2.64
N HIS A 31 -4.91 0.81 -2.41
CA HIS A 31 -4.00 -0.32 -2.40
C HIS A 31 -4.24 -1.27 -1.21
N ALA A 32 -4.56 -0.72 -0.05
CA ALA A 32 -4.95 -1.51 1.13
C ALA A 32 -6.24 -2.30 0.89
N ALA A 33 -7.25 -1.66 0.30
CA ALA A 33 -8.52 -2.31 -0.06
C ALA A 33 -8.31 -3.45 -1.06
N LYS A 34 -7.50 -3.23 -2.10
CA LYS A 34 -7.14 -4.29 -3.08
C LYS A 34 -6.43 -5.45 -2.41
N ARG A 35 -5.48 -5.19 -1.51
CA ARG A 35 -4.81 -6.26 -0.73
C ARG A 35 -5.78 -7.05 0.15
N SER A 36 -6.73 -6.37 0.80
CA SER A 36 -7.75 -7.02 1.62
C SER A 36 -8.63 -7.94 0.78
N LEU A 37 -9.12 -7.45 -0.36
CA LEU A 37 -9.95 -8.24 -1.28
C LEU A 37 -9.18 -9.46 -1.82
N SER A 38 -7.92 -9.30 -2.25
CA SER A 38 -7.10 -10.42 -2.69
C SER A 38 -6.82 -11.43 -1.56
N ARG A 39 -6.76 -10.98 -0.30
CA ARG A 39 -6.62 -11.89 0.86
C ARG A 39 -7.90 -12.67 1.11
N SER A 40 -9.06 -12.02 1.02
CA SER A 40 -10.36 -12.68 1.13
C SER A 40 -10.57 -13.70 0.00
N ALA A 41 -10.22 -13.35 -1.25
CA ALA A 41 -10.30 -14.28 -2.38
C ALA A 41 -9.44 -15.54 -2.16
N ARG A 42 -8.20 -15.37 -1.69
CA ARG A 42 -7.33 -16.51 -1.34
C ARG A 42 -7.84 -17.35 -0.16
N LEU A 43 -8.55 -16.74 0.79
CA LEU A 43 -9.17 -17.49 1.90
C LEU A 43 -10.38 -18.30 1.42
N VAL A 44 -11.18 -17.75 0.50
CA VAL A 44 -12.28 -18.47 -0.13
C VAL A 44 -11.76 -19.66 -0.96
N GLU A 45 -10.73 -19.48 -1.78
CA GLU A 45 -10.11 -20.58 -2.53
C GLU A 45 -9.55 -21.69 -1.62
N ARG A 46 -9.01 -21.32 -0.46
CA ARG A 46 -8.53 -22.27 0.55
C ARG A 46 -9.64 -22.96 1.35
N GLY A 47 -10.82 -22.35 1.45
CA GLY A 47 -11.99 -22.92 2.12
C GLY A 47 -12.85 -23.81 1.22
N PHE A 48 -12.71 -23.67 -0.11
CA PHE A 48 -13.44 -24.45 -1.12
C PHE A 48 -12.59 -25.54 -1.78
N GLY A 49 -11.31 -25.66 -1.43
CA GLY A 49 -10.43 -26.75 -1.81
C GLY A 49 -10.28 -27.75 -0.68
N ALA A 50 -11.31 -28.58 -0.46
CA ALA A 50 -11.27 -29.80 0.34
C ALA A 50 -12.15 -30.86 -0.35
#